data_AF-A0A352JCY0-F1
#
_entry.id   AF-A0A352JCY0-F1
#
_cell.length_a   1.000
_cell.length_b   1.000
_cell.length_c   1.000
_cell.angle_alpha   90.00
_cell.angle_beta   90.00
_cell.angle_gamma   90.00
#
_symmetry.space_group_name_H-M   'P 1'
#
loop_
_entity.id
_entity.type
_entity.pdbx_description
1 polymer ?
#
loop_
_entity_poly.entity_id
_entity_poly.type
_entity_poly.pdbx_seq_one_letter_code
_entity_poly.pdbx_strand_id
1 'polypeptide(L)' 'MYRELASHLEQIDEVNVELFWQESTEFSYLGSQIGGFWLSYPQNLSAQSHVLVENVLNYYGNWTSET' A
#
# COMPACT_ATOMS: atom_id res chain seq x y z
N MET A 1 -4.43 -9.99 0.37
CA MET A 1 -3.60 -9.01 1.08
C MET A 1 -3.21 -7.82 0.20
N TYR A 2 -2.11 -7.81 -0.57
CA TYR A 2 -1.68 -6.57 -1.26
C TYR A 2 -2.73 -5.91 -2.18
N ARG A 3 -3.48 -6.71 -2.96
CA ARG A 3 -4.59 -6.18 -3.79
C ARG A 3 -5.72 -5.56 -2.97
N GLU A 4 -6.02 -6.11 -1.80
CA GLU A 4 -7.08 -5.58 -0.92
C GLU A 4 -6.60 -4.31 -0.22
N LEU A 5 -5.34 -4.29 0.25
CA LEU A 5 -4.72 -3.10 0.81
C LEU A 5 -4.69 -1.96 -0.22
N ALA A 6 -4.26 -2.24 -1.45
CA ALA A 6 -4.29 -1.27 -2.54
C ALA A 6 -5.71 -0.75 -2.79
N SER A 7 -6.70 -1.64 -2.87
CA SER A 7 -8.10 -1.25 -3.09
C SER A 7 -8.67 -0.37 -1.98
N HIS A 8 -8.22 -0.50 -0.72
CA HIS A 8 -8.62 0.42 0.35
C HIS A 8 -7.91 1.77 0.28
N LEU A 9 -6.62 1.77 -0.05
CA LEU A 9 -5.84 3.00 -0.20
C LEU A 9 -6.34 3.85 -1.38
N GLU A 10 -6.73 3.22 -2.49
CA GLU A 10 -7.31 3.88 -3.68
C GLU A 10 -8.68 4.54 -3.41
N GLN A 11 -9.33 4.27 -2.28
CA GLN A 11 -10.57 4.95 -1.87
C GLN A 11 -10.31 6.31 -1.22
N ILE A 12 -9.06 6.62 -0.89
CA ILE A 12 -8.67 7.87 -0.24
C ILE A 12 -8.40 8.91 -1.32
N ASP A 13 -8.96 10.11 -1.13
CA ASP A 13 -8.81 11.19 -2.10
C ASP A 13 -7.34 11.57 -2.33
N GLU A 14 -6.99 11.81 -3.60
CA GLU A 14 -5.63 12.13 -4.07
C GLU A 14 -4.55 11.06 -3.79
N VAL A 15 -4.94 9.86 -3.39
CA VAL A 15 -4.02 8.72 -3.19
C VAL A 15 -4.00 7.83 -4.44
N ASN A 16 -2.80 7.53 -4.93
CA ASN A 16 -2.57 6.58 -6.02
C ASN A 16 -1.75 5.39 -5.51
N VAL A 17 -2.13 4.19 -5.94
CA VAL A 17 -1.43 2.95 -5.65
C VAL A 17 -1.09 2.22 -6.94
N GLU A 18 0.19 1.88 -7.10
CA GLU A 18 0.65 1.06 -8.23
C GLU A 18 1.23 -0.25 -7.70
N LEU A 19 0.62 -1.38 -8.05
CA LEU A 19 1.12 -2.71 -7.69
C LEU A 19 2.30 -3.11 -8.57
N PHE A 20 3.31 -3.73 -7.98
CA PHE A 20 4.38 -4.39 -8.73
C PHE A 20 4.45 -5.89 -8.43
N TRP A 21 4.83 -6.66 -9.44
CA TRP A 21 4.93 -8.11 -9.35
C TRP A 21 6.07 -8.54 -8.45
N GLN A 22 5.93 -9.70 -7.81
CA GLN A 22 7.08 -10.31 -7.13
C GLN A 22 8.13 -10.72 -8.16
N GLU A 23 9.41 -10.66 -7.77
CA GLU A 23 10.53 -11.09 -8.62
C GLU A 23 11.09 -12.47 -8.24
N SER A 24 10.46 -13.17 -7.26
CA SER A 24 10.88 -14.51 -6.85
C SER A 24 10.82 -15.49 -8.04
N THR A 25 11.93 -16.19 -8.28
CA THR A 25 12.03 -17.26 -9.27
C THR A 25 11.40 -18.57 -8.82
N GLU A 26 11.14 -18.70 -7.52
CA GLU A 26 10.51 -19.88 -6.92
C GLU A 26 9.00 -19.66 -6.73
N PHE A 27 8.20 -20.65 -7.16
CA PHE A 27 6.75 -20.63 -6.96
C PHE A 27 6.39 -21.19 -5.57
N SER A 28 5.55 -20.46 -4.84
CA SER A 28 4.98 -20.89 -3.57
C SER A 28 3.50 -20.56 -3.51
N TYR A 29 2.67 -21.52 -3.14
CA TYR A 29 1.24 -21.30 -2.85
C TYR A 29 1.02 -20.33 -1.68
N LEU A 30 1.98 -20.24 -0.76
CA LEU A 30 1.95 -19.33 0.38
C LEU A 30 2.63 -17.99 0.06
N GLY A 31 3.29 -17.89 -1.09
CA GLY A 31 3.95 -16.67 -1.56
C GLY A 31 2.96 -15.74 -2.25
N SER A 32 3.11 -14.43 -2.00
CA SER A 32 2.35 -13.43 -2.74
C SER A 32 2.89 -13.28 -4.15
N GLN A 33 2.02 -13.35 -5.16
CA GLN A 33 2.40 -13.02 -6.54
C GLN A 33 2.67 -11.52 -6.75
N ILE A 34 2.26 -10.69 -5.80
CA ILE A 34 2.52 -9.24 -5.76
C ILE A 34 3.71 -9.01 -4.82
N GLY A 35 4.70 -8.27 -5.27
CA GLY A 35 5.90 -7.93 -4.48
C GLY A 35 5.66 -6.77 -3.53
N GLY A 36 4.73 -5.88 -3.88
CA GLY A 36 4.35 -4.73 -3.08
C GLY A 36 3.58 -3.71 -3.90
N PHE A 37 3.63 -2.46 -3.44
CA PHE A 37 3.02 -1.33 -4.14
C PHE A 37 3.82 -0.04 -3.92
N TRP A 38 3.68 0.88 -4.85
CA TRP A 38 4.07 2.28 -4.68
C TRP A 38 2.86 3.07 -4.23
N LEU A 39 3.01 3.81 -3.14
CA LEU A 39 2.01 4.72 -2.62
C LEU A 39 2.44 6.15 -2.95
N SER A 40 1.62 6.86 -3.71
CA SER A 40 1.90 8.23 -4.14
C SER A 40 0.73 9.14 -3.80
N TYR A 41 1.03 10.31 -3.24
CA TYR A 41 0.07 11.36 -2.95
C TYR A 41 0.81 12.71 -2.93
N PRO A 42 0.11 13.84 -3.17
CA PRO A 42 0.74 15.16 -3.17
C PRO A 42 1.33 15.52 -1.80
N GLN A 43 2.37 16.35 -1.76
CA GLN A 43 2.98 16.80 -0.49
C GLN A 43 2.00 17.55 0.41
N ASN A 44 0.99 18.20 -0.17
CA ASN A 44 -0.05 18.94 0.51
C ASN A 44 -1.34 18.12 0.71
N LEU A 45 -1.23 16.79 0.82
CA LEU A 45 -2.36 15.91 1.11
C LEU A 45 -3.09 16.39 2.36
N SER A 46 -4.44 16.29 2.34
CA SER A 46 -5.25 16.73 3.47
C SER A 46 -4.89 15.96 4.76
N ALA A 47 -4.97 16.62 5.91
CA ALA A 47 -4.71 15.97 7.20
C ALA A 47 -5.64 14.76 7.43
N GLN A 48 -6.88 14.84 6.93
CA GLN A 48 -7.83 13.72 6.99
C GLN A 48 -7.37 12.54 6.13
N SER A 49 -6.96 12.78 4.89
CA SER A 49 -6.45 11.74 4.00
C SER A 49 -5.17 11.11 4.55
N HIS A 50 -4.27 11.90 5.14
CA HIS A 50 -3.09 11.37 5.85
C HIS A 50 -3.46 10.39 6.96
N VAL A 51 -4.39 10.77 7.85
CA VAL A 51 -4.86 9.89 8.93
C VAL A 51 -5.51 8.61 8.38
N LEU A 52 -6.27 8.71 7.28
CA LEU A 52 -6.87 7.53 6.64
C LEU A 52 -5.81 6.59 6.07
N VAL A 53 -4.77 7.12 5.41
CA VAL A 53 -3.65 6.32 4.90
C VAL A 53 -2.98 5.55 6.04
N GLU A 54 -2.64 6.24 7.14
CA GLU A 54 -2.02 5.60 8.30
C GLU A 54 -2.90 4.54 8.93
N ASN A 55 -4.21 4.80 9.10
CA ASN A 55 -5.16 3.84 9.64
C ASN A 55 -5.27 2.58 8.78
N VAL A 56 -5.32 2.74 7.45
CA VAL A 56 -5.35 1.62 6.52
C VAL A 56 -4.06 0.81 6.62
N LEU A 57 -2.89 1.47 6.58
CA LEU A 57 -1.60 0.76 6.70
C LEU A 57 -1.48 0.00 8.03
N ASN A 58 -1.84 0.63 9.14
CA ASN A 58 -1.79 0.05 10.50
C ASN A 58 -2.76 -1.11 10.69
N TYR A 59 -3.88 -1.13 9.96
CA TYR A 59 -4.81 -2.25 9.99
C TYR A 59 -4.22 -3.51 9.32
N TYR A 60 -3.46 -3.33 8.24
CA TYR A 60 -2.90 -4.45 7.46
C TYR A 60 -1.55 -4.96 7.99
N GLY A 61 -0.81 -4.15 8.74
CA GLY A 61 0.45 -4.59 9.33
C GLY A 61 1.26 -3.47 9.99
N ASN A 62 2.51 -3.81 10.31
CA ASN A 62 3.49 -2.85 10.81
C ASN A 62 4.38 -2.38 9.67
N TRP A 63 4.71 -1.10 9.65
CA TRP A 63 5.56 -0.48 8.63
C TRP A 63 6.51 0.52 9.28
N THR A 64 7.58 0.84 8.57
CA THR A 64 8.58 1.82 8.98
C THR A 64 8.77 2.82 7.87
N SER A 65 8.74 4.12 8.19
CA SER A 65 9.18 5.17 7.27
C SER A 65 10.64 5.52 7.55
N GLU A 66 11.44 5.62 6.50
CA GLU A 66 12.75 6.29 6.60
C GLU A 66 12.50 7.79 6.78
N THR A 67 13.07 8.37 7.84
CA THR A 67 12.96 9.80 8.19
C THR A 67 14.12 10.60 7.59
#